data_AF-A0A258AWB0-F1
#
_entry.id   AF-A0A258AWB0-F1
#
_cell.length_a   1.000
_cell.length_b   1.000
_cell.length_c   1.000
_cell.angle_alpha   90.00
_cell.angle_beta   90.00
_cell.angle_gamma   90.00
#
_symmetry.space_group_name_H-M   'P 1'
#
loop_
_entity.id
_entity.type
_entity.pdbx_description
1 polymer ?
#
loop_
_entity_poly.entity_id
_entity_poly.type
_entity_poly.pdbx_seq_one_letter_code
_entity_poly.pdbx_strand_id
1 'polypeptide(L)'
;MGSVTLLAHARPFRNRWIGEHDHARWLAALVGEHGSREVLFVSTSTGSFIGLLWQHGWMAVVTLAVCLGFWLWQQMPRFGPLAEVELDSTRHFASHIGALGEFFWRMRRVTLLVDAARGAVWERVRERHRALDDGSQQMNDQLAEEIARRSGLTAKRVAAAFDVAPPNSVHNFVNLMRDLQAIRRAL
;
A
#
# COMPACT_ATOMS: atom_id res chain seq x y z
N MET A 1 60.55 45.59 -11.83
CA MET A 1 59.16 46.03 -12.05
C MET A 1 58.27 44.84 -11.75
N GLY A 2 57.40 44.92 -10.74
CA GLY A 2 56.47 43.83 -10.41
C GLY A 2 55.20 43.92 -11.27
N SER A 3 54.72 42.80 -11.78
CA SER A 3 53.44 42.70 -12.48
C SER A 3 52.40 42.03 -11.56
N VAL A 4 51.16 42.52 -11.61
CA VAL A 4 50.02 41.91 -10.91
C VAL A 4 48.99 41.53 -11.96
N THR A 5 48.65 40.24 -12.01
CA THR A 5 47.67 39.71 -12.95
C THR A 5 46.38 39.36 -12.22
N LEU A 6 45.27 40.03 -12.57
CA LEU A 6 43.95 39.76 -11.99
C LEU A 6 43.14 38.88 -12.94
N LEU A 7 42.60 37.78 -12.42
CA LEU A 7 41.68 36.91 -13.16
C LEU A 7 40.30 36.90 -12.50
N ALA A 8 39.26 37.17 -13.28
CA ALA A 8 37.88 37.15 -12.78
C ALA A 8 37.46 35.76 -12.27
N HIS A 9 37.89 34.68 -12.95
CA HIS A 9 37.57 33.32 -12.58
C HIS A 9 38.71 32.34 -12.91
N ALA A 10 39.18 31.60 -11.91
CA ALA A 10 40.18 30.54 -12.06
C ALA A 10 39.58 29.15 -12.38
N ARG A 11 38.32 29.10 -12.86
CA ARG A 11 37.64 27.83 -13.20
C ARG A 11 38.41 26.97 -14.23
N PRO A 12 38.98 27.54 -15.31
CA PRO A 12 39.76 26.78 -16.30
C PRO A 12 41.01 26.10 -15.72
N PHE A 13 41.51 26.57 -14.57
CA PHE A 13 42.73 26.04 -13.93
C PHE A 13 42.47 24.93 -12.91
N ARG A 14 41.22 24.51 -12.73
CA ARG A 14 40.91 23.37 -11.84
C ARG A 14 41.30 22.07 -12.53
N ASN A 15 41.73 21.08 -11.75
CA ASN A 15 42.17 19.75 -12.22
C ASN A 15 41.24 19.09 -13.24
N ARG A 16 39.93 19.36 -13.16
CA ARG A 16 38.93 18.79 -14.08
C ARG A 16 39.02 19.34 -15.50
N TRP A 17 39.46 20.59 -15.68
CA TRP A 17 39.45 21.29 -16.97
C TRP A 17 40.85 21.66 -17.47
N ILE A 18 41.90 21.51 -16.65
CA ILE A 18 43.25 21.95 -16.99
C ILE A 18 43.82 21.31 -18.26
N GLY A 19 43.39 20.09 -18.59
CA GLY A 19 43.78 19.36 -19.80
C GLY A 19 42.96 19.67 -21.05
N GLU A 20 41.93 20.50 -20.94
CA GLU A 20 41.08 20.89 -22.07
C GLU A 20 41.58 22.21 -22.69
N HIS A 21 41.41 22.36 -24.01
CA HIS A 21 41.60 23.62 -24.75
C HIS A 21 42.88 24.42 -24.38
N ASP A 22 44.01 23.74 -24.20
CA ASP A 22 45.32 24.33 -23.87
C ASP A 22 45.36 25.20 -22.58
N HIS A 23 44.43 24.99 -21.64
CA HIS A 23 44.38 25.77 -20.39
C HIS A 23 45.67 25.67 -19.57
N ALA A 24 46.35 24.52 -19.57
CA ALA A 24 47.66 24.34 -18.95
C ALA A 24 48.76 25.23 -19.56
N ARG A 25 48.77 25.37 -20.90
CA ARG A 25 49.75 26.20 -21.61
C ARG A 25 49.50 27.69 -21.33
N TRP A 26 48.25 28.10 -21.27
CA TRP A 26 47.88 29.46 -20.89
C TRP A 26 48.24 29.79 -19.45
N LEU A 27 48.01 28.86 -18.51
CA LEU A 27 48.43 29.00 -17.11
C LEU A 27 49.95 29.13 -16.98
N ALA A 28 50.71 28.29 -17.69
CA ALA A 28 52.18 28.36 -17.68
C ALA A 28 52.70 29.71 -18.22
N ALA A 29 52.06 30.25 -19.26
CA ALA A 29 52.39 31.57 -19.80
C ALA A 29 52.08 32.72 -18.81
N LEU A 30 51.01 32.60 -18.02
CA LEU A 30 50.63 33.59 -17.00
C LEU A 30 51.55 33.59 -15.78
N VAL A 31 52.02 32.41 -15.36
CA VAL A 31 52.92 32.24 -14.22
C VAL A 31 54.34 32.70 -14.57
N GLY A 32 54.73 32.59 -15.85
CA GLY A 32 56.05 32.95 -16.35
C GLY A 32 57.16 32.01 -15.83
N GLU A 33 58.38 32.15 -16.37
CA GLU A 33 59.53 31.35 -15.93
C GLU A 33 60.16 31.83 -14.61
N HIS A 34 59.80 33.03 -14.17
CA HIS A 34 60.30 33.59 -12.93
C HIS A 34 59.37 33.16 -11.80
N GLY A 35 59.76 32.07 -11.12
CA GLY A 35 59.02 31.44 -10.03
C GLY A 35 58.32 32.46 -9.13
N SER A 36 57.00 32.53 -9.27
CA SER A 36 56.14 33.39 -8.47
C SER A 36 56.20 32.89 -7.03
N ARG A 37 56.69 33.77 -6.14
CA ARG A 37 57.06 33.40 -4.77
C ARG A 37 55.85 33.22 -3.83
N GLU A 38 54.65 33.61 -4.26
CA GLU A 38 53.43 33.44 -3.47
C GLU A 38 52.20 33.50 -4.38
N VAL A 39 51.46 32.39 -4.47
CA VAL A 39 50.17 32.35 -5.18
C VAL A 39 49.08 32.24 -4.12
N LEU A 40 48.34 33.33 -3.91
CA LEU A 40 47.33 33.44 -2.87
C LEU A 40 45.94 33.16 -3.47
N PHE A 41 45.45 31.93 -3.29
CA PHE A 41 44.11 31.55 -3.73
C PHE A 41 43.07 31.99 -2.70
N VAL A 42 42.49 33.18 -2.89
CA VAL A 42 41.32 33.60 -2.11
C VAL A 42 40.07 32.97 -2.74
N SER A 43 39.69 31.77 -2.27
CA SER A 43 38.36 31.24 -2.55
C SER A 43 37.39 31.74 -1.47
N THR A 44 36.44 32.60 -1.83
CA THR A 44 35.23 32.77 -1.02
C THR A 44 34.51 31.44 -1.02
N SER A 45 34.63 30.69 0.08
CA SER A 45 33.77 29.55 0.36
C SER A 45 32.34 30.08 0.38
N THR A 46 31.60 29.84 -0.70
CA THR A 46 30.15 30.04 -0.71
C THR A 46 29.62 29.19 0.44
N GLY A 47 29.26 29.83 1.54
CA GLY A 47 28.70 29.14 2.70
C GLY A 47 27.58 28.22 2.23
N SER A 48 27.61 26.96 2.67
CA SER A 48 26.57 26.00 2.31
C SER A 48 25.20 26.63 2.61
N PHE A 49 24.24 26.47 1.69
CA PHE A 49 22.87 26.97 1.85
C PHE A 49 22.27 26.55 3.20
N ILE A 50 22.60 25.34 3.66
CA ILE A 50 22.20 24.82 4.98
C ILE A 50 22.79 25.66 6.12
N GLY A 51 24.05 26.09 6.01
CA GLY A 51 24.69 26.95 6.99
C GLY A 51 24.05 28.34 7.07
N LEU A 52 23.69 28.93 5.93
CA LEU A 52 22.96 30.20 5.87
C LEU A 52 21.54 30.05 6.45
N LEU A 53 20.87 28.94 6.14
CA LEU A 53 19.54 28.62 6.66
C LEU A 53 19.57 28.39 8.18
N TRP A 54 20.63 27.82 8.72
CA TRP A 54 20.80 27.68 10.17
C TRP A 54 21.15 29.02 10.84
N GLN A 55 21.91 29.89 10.17
CA GLN A 55 22.24 31.21 10.75
C GLN A 55 21.02 32.15 10.80
N HIS A 56 20.21 32.20 9.74
CA HIS A 56 19.10 33.16 9.64
C HIS A 56 17.71 32.55 9.85
N GLY A 57 17.54 31.26 9.54
CA GLY A 57 16.26 30.57 9.52
C GLY A 57 16.05 29.54 10.62
N TRP A 58 16.92 29.48 11.64
CA TRP A 58 16.83 28.49 12.72
C TRP A 58 15.45 28.47 13.39
N MET A 59 14.84 29.64 13.57
CA MET A 59 13.52 29.79 14.18
C MET A 59 12.41 29.10 13.38
N ALA A 60 12.46 29.18 12.04
CA ALA A 60 11.52 28.49 11.17
C ALA A 60 11.72 26.98 11.20
N VAL A 61 12.98 26.52 11.24
CA VAL A 61 13.32 25.09 11.32
C VAL A 61 12.86 24.49 12.65
N VAL A 62 13.11 25.19 13.77
CA VAL A 62 12.65 24.75 15.10
C VAL A 62 11.13 24.71 15.15
N THR A 63 10.44 25.75 14.66
CA THR A 63 8.97 25.78 14.63
C THR A 63 8.42 24.61 13.82
N LEU A 64 8.99 24.33 12.65
CA LEU A 64 8.59 23.21 11.81
C LEU A 64 8.85 21.87 12.51
N ALA A 65 9.98 21.71 13.20
CA ALA A 65 10.28 20.51 13.97
C ALA A 65 9.30 20.28 15.13
N VAL A 66 8.93 21.34 15.86
CA VAL A 66 7.93 21.28 16.94
C VAL A 66 6.54 20.97 16.39
N CYS A 67 6.13 21.62 15.29
CA CYS A 67 4.88 21.31 14.60
C CYS A 67 4.84 19.85 14.13
N LEU A 68 5.94 19.34 13.56
CA LEU A 68 6.05 17.93 13.21
C LEU A 68 5.91 17.05 14.45
N GLY A 69 6.64 17.36 15.53
CA GLY A 69 6.56 16.61 16.78
C GLY A 69 5.14 16.56 17.33
N PHE A 70 4.42 17.69 17.32
CA PHE A 70 3.03 17.76 17.77
C PHE A 70 2.07 17.05 16.83
N TRP A 71 2.30 17.14 15.51
CA TRP A 71 1.52 16.42 14.50
C TRP A 71 1.72 14.92 14.62
N LEU A 72 2.96 14.44 14.77
CA LEU A 72 3.26 13.04 15.06
C LEU A 72 2.66 12.61 16.39
N TRP A 73 2.71 13.46 17.42
CA TRP A 73 2.10 13.17 18.72
C TRP A 73 0.57 13.06 18.64
N GLN A 74 -0.08 13.88 17.81
CA GLN A 74 -1.51 13.76 17.54
C GLN A 74 -1.85 12.54 16.69
N GLN A 75 -1.03 12.23 15.69
CA GLN A 75 -1.20 11.07 14.81
C GLN A 75 -0.81 9.76 15.48
N MET A 76 -0.01 9.80 16.55
CA MET A 76 0.33 8.63 17.33
C MET A 76 -0.99 8.08 17.90
N PRO A 77 -1.42 6.88 17.49
CA PRO A 77 -2.61 6.27 18.03
C PRO A 77 -2.40 6.14 19.53
N ARG A 78 -3.14 6.95 20.30
CA ARG A 78 -3.15 6.81 21.76
C ARG A 78 -3.70 5.42 22.05
N PHE A 79 -2.82 4.49 22.44
CA PHE A 79 -3.20 3.27 23.14
C PHE A 79 -3.69 3.66 24.55
N GLY A 80 -4.77 4.45 24.61
CA GLY A 80 -5.54 4.70 25.81
C GLY A 80 -6.35 3.45 26.16
N PRO A 81 -6.73 3.27 27.44
CA PRO A 81 -7.49 2.11 27.88
C PRO A 81 -8.73 1.97 27.01
N LEU A 82 -9.07 0.72 26.69
CA LEU A 82 -10.23 0.35 25.88
C LEU A 82 -11.48 1.02 26.46
N ALA A 83 -11.78 2.24 26.00
CA ALA A 83 -13.14 2.73 26.03
C ALA A 83 -13.90 1.70 25.20
N GLU A 84 -14.87 1.04 25.83
CA GLU A 84 -15.81 0.18 25.15
C GLU A 84 -16.35 0.97 23.97
N VAL A 85 -15.84 0.64 22.78
CA VAL A 85 -16.29 1.21 21.54
C VAL A 85 -17.71 0.71 21.40
N GLU A 86 -18.69 1.57 21.69
CA GLU A 86 -20.01 1.42 21.11
C GLU A 86 -19.80 1.28 19.60
N LEU A 87 -20.10 0.08 19.12
CA LEU A 87 -19.86 -0.43 17.78
C LEU A 87 -20.67 0.34 16.72
N ASP A 88 -20.32 1.60 16.45
CA ASP A 88 -20.80 2.29 15.23
C ASP A 88 -19.96 1.89 14.00
N SER A 89 -18.81 1.26 14.22
CA SER A 89 -17.93 0.69 13.19
C SER A 89 -18.51 -0.56 12.50
N THR A 90 -19.54 -1.20 13.07
CA THR A 90 -20.22 -2.33 12.40
C THR A 90 -21.12 -1.83 11.26
N ARG A 91 -21.66 -0.60 11.37
CA ARG A 91 -22.60 -0.03 10.40
C ARG A 91 -21.93 0.34 9.08
N HIS A 92 -20.72 0.90 9.15
CA HIS A 92 -19.93 1.26 7.96
C HIS A 92 -19.30 0.06 7.24
N PHE A 93 -18.99 -1.02 7.96
CA PHE A 93 -18.50 -2.25 7.34
C PHE A 93 -19.64 -3.00 6.63
N ALA A 94 -20.81 -3.08 7.27
CA ALA A 94 -22.01 -3.63 6.64
C ALA A 94 -22.43 -2.84 5.39
N SER A 95 -22.30 -1.51 5.39
CA SER A 95 -22.59 -0.68 4.21
C SER A 95 -21.60 -0.92 3.07
N HIS A 96 -20.31 -1.11 3.37
CA HIS A 96 -19.31 -1.46 2.35
C HIS A 96 -19.57 -2.86 1.76
N ILE A 97 -19.94 -3.84 2.58
CA ILE A 97 -20.33 -5.17 2.10
C ILE A 97 -21.58 -5.08 1.22
N GLY A 98 -22.57 -4.28 1.62
CA GLY A 98 -23.78 -4.04 0.82
C GLY A 98 -23.45 -3.43 -0.55
N ALA A 99 -22.61 -2.39 -0.58
CA ALA A 99 -22.19 -1.74 -1.82
C ALA A 99 -21.41 -2.67 -2.75
N LEU A 100 -20.55 -3.55 -2.20
CA LEU A 100 -19.86 -4.58 -2.97
C LEU A 100 -20.86 -5.60 -3.55
N GLY A 101 -21.84 -6.04 -2.77
CA GLY A 101 -22.91 -6.94 -3.23
C GLY A 101 -23.72 -6.36 -4.39
N GLU A 102 -24.13 -5.10 -4.30
CA GLU A 102 -24.83 -4.40 -5.39
C GLU A 102 -23.95 -4.22 -6.63
N PHE A 103 -22.67 -3.93 -6.45
CA PHE A 103 -21.71 -3.82 -7.55
C PHE A 103 -21.56 -5.15 -8.32
N PHE A 104 -21.40 -6.28 -7.62
CA PHE A 104 -21.30 -7.60 -8.25
C PHE A 104 -22.59 -8.03 -8.96
N TRP A 105 -23.75 -7.68 -8.39
CA TRP A 105 -25.04 -7.88 -9.06
C TRP A 105 -25.14 -7.08 -10.36
N ARG A 106 -24.78 -5.79 -10.32
CA ARG A 106 -24.80 -4.91 -11.50
C ARG A 106 -23.83 -5.35 -12.60
N MET A 107 -22.70 -5.96 -12.22
CA MET A 107 -21.70 -6.48 -13.16
C MET A 107 -22.12 -7.84 -13.79
N ARG A 108 -23.32 -8.37 -13.48
CA ARG A 108 -23.79 -9.71 -13.90
C ARG A 108 -22.82 -10.85 -13.56
N ARG A 109 -21.94 -10.66 -12.56
CA ARG A 109 -20.99 -11.68 -12.08
C ARG A 109 -21.54 -12.43 -10.87
N VAL A 110 -22.82 -12.77 -10.93
CA VAL A 110 -23.55 -13.46 -9.85
C VAL A 110 -23.02 -14.89 -9.67
N THR A 111 -22.58 -15.52 -10.76
CA THR A 111 -21.98 -16.86 -10.76
C THR A 111 -20.78 -16.96 -9.82
N LEU A 112 -19.87 -15.99 -9.87
CA LEU A 112 -18.68 -15.94 -9.05
C LEU A 112 -19.00 -15.85 -7.54
N LEU A 113 -20.08 -15.16 -7.17
CA LEU A 113 -20.50 -15.07 -5.77
C LEU A 113 -21.12 -16.39 -5.27
N VAL A 114 -21.91 -17.06 -6.10
CA VAL A 114 -22.48 -18.38 -5.79
C VAL A 114 -21.37 -19.43 -5.69
N ASP A 115 -20.41 -19.42 -6.61
CA ASP A 115 -19.29 -20.37 -6.62
C ASP A 115 -18.39 -20.18 -5.39
N ALA A 116 -18.11 -18.93 -5.01
CA ALA A 116 -17.38 -18.63 -3.77
C ALA A 116 -18.14 -19.12 -2.52
N ALA A 117 -19.47 -18.93 -2.47
CA ALA A 117 -20.30 -19.40 -1.37
C ALA A 117 -20.34 -20.94 -1.29
N ARG A 118 -20.47 -21.62 -2.43
CA ARG A 118 -20.39 -23.10 -2.52
C ARG A 118 -19.02 -23.61 -2.09
N GLY A 119 -17.95 -22.96 -2.53
CA GLY A 119 -16.58 -23.29 -2.14
C GLY A 119 -16.36 -23.21 -0.63
N ALA A 120 -16.89 -22.17 0.02
CA ALA A 120 -16.83 -22.02 1.47
C ALA A 120 -17.62 -23.10 2.24
N VAL A 121 -18.70 -23.62 1.67
CA VAL A 121 -19.41 -24.78 2.24
C VAL A 121 -18.55 -26.04 2.10
N TRP A 122 -18.01 -26.29 0.90
CA TRP A 122 -17.16 -27.45 0.63
C TRP A 122 -15.90 -27.49 1.50
N GLU A 123 -15.28 -26.34 1.75
CA GLU A 123 -14.15 -26.23 2.67
C GLU A 123 -14.52 -26.70 4.07
N ARG A 124 -15.70 -26.32 4.55
CA ARG A 124 -16.20 -26.71 5.87
C ARG A 124 -16.64 -28.18 5.95
N VAL A 125 -17.19 -28.71 4.86
CA VAL A 125 -17.44 -30.15 4.70
C VAL A 125 -16.14 -30.92 4.78
N ARG A 126 -15.06 -30.47 4.11
CA ARG A 126 -13.74 -31.11 4.18
C ARG A 126 -13.15 -31.13 5.58
N GLU A 127 -13.30 -30.04 6.32
CA GLU A 127 -12.82 -29.93 7.70
C GLU A 127 -13.52 -30.91 8.65
N ARG A 128 -14.85 -31.08 8.52
CA ARG A 128 -15.66 -31.82 9.49
C ARG A 128 -16.08 -33.23 9.06
N HIS A 129 -16.12 -33.49 7.75
CA HIS A 129 -16.68 -34.70 7.15
C HIS A 129 -15.78 -35.27 6.04
N ARG A 130 -14.46 -35.30 6.29
CA ARG A 130 -13.46 -35.85 5.36
C ARG A 130 -13.74 -37.29 4.90
N ALA A 131 -14.45 -38.08 5.71
CA ALA A 131 -14.81 -39.47 5.37
C ALA A 131 -15.95 -39.60 4.33
N LEU A 132 -16.73 -38.52 4.13
CA LEU A 132 -17.87 -38.49 3.21
C LEU A 132 -17.59 -37.65 1.95
N ASP A 133 -16.44 -36.97 1.89
CA ASP A 133 -16.01 -36.21 0.73
C ASP A 133 -15.11 -37.07 -0.16
N ASP A 134 -15.61 -37.41 -1.35
CA ASP A 134 -14.88 -38.15 -2.40
C ASP A 134 -13.97 -37.23 -3.23
N GLY A 135 -13.85 -35.95 -2.85
CA GLY A 135 -12.99 -34.96 -3.53
C GLY A 135 -13.54 -34.46 -4.86
N SER A 136 -14.69 -34.98 -5.31
CA SER A 136 -15.36 -34.64 -6.56
C SER A 136 -16.15 -33.33 -6.53
N GLN A 137 -16.23 -32.66 -5.37
CA GLN A 137 -17.09 -31.47 -5.14
C GLN A 137 -18.54 -31.67 -5.61
N GLN A 138 -19.00 -32.92 -5.60
CA GLN A 138 -20.36 -33.30 -6.00
C GLN A 138 -21.15 -33.68 -4.76
N MET A 139 -22.35 -33.11 -4.62
CA MET A 139 -23.22 -33.41 -3.49
C MET A 139 -23.71 -34.86 -3.61
N ASN A 140 -23.31 -35.70 -2.66
CA ASN A 140 -23.81 -37.08 -2.54
C ASN A 140 -25.10 -37.09 -1.70
N ASP A 141 -26.04 -37.99 -2.01
CA ASP A 141 -27.34 -38.11 -1.31
C ASP A 141 -27.17 -38.33 0.20
N GLN A 142 -26.16 -39.12 0.60
CA GLN A 142 -25.84 -39.36 2.02
C GLN A 142 -25.33 -38.10 2.74
N LEU A 143 -24.51 -37.30 2.06
CA LEU A 143 -23.98 -36.05 2.59
C LEU A 143 -25.11 -35.00 2.66
N ALA A 144 -25.98 -34.95 1.66
CA ALA A 144 -27.14 -34.07 1.63
C ALA A 144 -28.10 -34.36 2.79
N GLU A 145 -28.34 -35.63 3.12
CA GLU A 145 -29.20 -36.05 4.23
C GLU A 145 -28.60 -35.70 5.61
N GLU A 146 -27.27 -35.86 5.78
CA GLU A 146 -26.58 -35.47 7.02
C GLU A 146 -26.57 -33.95 7.21
N ILE A 147 -26.31 -33.19 6.14
CA ILE A 147 -26.38 -31.72 6.15
C ILE A 147 -27.82 -31.26 6.40
N ALA A 148 -28.82 -31.90 5.78
CA ALA A 148 -30.23 -31.62 5.98
C ALA A 148 -30.64 -31.76 7.45
N ARG A 149 -30.23 -32.87 8.09
CA ARG A 149 -30.51 -33.13 9.51
C ARG A 149 -29.97 -32.04 10.43
N ARG A 150 -28.80 -31.47 10.12
CA ARG A 150 -28.16 -30.42 10.94
C ARG A 150 -28.63 -29.01 10.63
N SER A 151 -28.88 -28.72 9.34
CA SER A 151 -29.30 -27.39 8.88
C SER A 151 -30.80 -27.13 9.00
N GLY A 152 -31.60 -28.18 9.24
CA GLY A 152 -33.06 -28.10 9.27
C GLY A 152 -33.70 -27.90 7.88
N LEU A 153 -32.91 -28.02 6.81
CA LEU A 153 -33.38 -27.94 5.42
C LEU A 153 -33.64 -29.35 4.87
N THR A 154 -34.57 -29.49 3.92
CA THR A 154 -34.80 -30.77 3.23
C THR A 154 -33.60 -31.13 2.34
N ALA A 155 -33.22 -32.42 2.27
CA ALA A 155 -32.10 -32.90 1.44
C ALA A 155 -32.23 -32.47 -0.05
N LYS A 156 -33.45 -32.46 -0.58
CA LYS A 156 -33.75 -31.94 -1.93
C LYS A 156 -33.38 -30.46 -2.13
N ARG A 157 -33.53 -29.65 -1.08
CA ARG A 157 -33.21 -28.22 -1.08
C ARG A 157 -31.71 -27.97 -0.92
N VAL A 158 -31.03 -28.82 -0.15
CA VAL A 158 -29.56 -28.84 -0.07
C VAL A 158 -28.98 -29.20 -1.44
N ALA A 159 -29.42 -30.30 -2.06
CA ALA A 159 -28.96 -30.70 -3.40
C ALA A 159 -29.21 -29.61 -4.46
N ALA A 160 -30.41 -29.02 -4.48
CA ALA A 160 -30.74 -27.93 -5.39
C ALA A 160 -29.84 -26.69 -5.21
N ALA A 161 -29.35 -26.41 -4.00
CA ALA A 161 -28.46 -25.27 -3.76
C ALA A 161 -27.09 -25.42 -4.45
N PHE A 162 -26.64 -26.64 -4.69
CA PHE A 162 -25.37 -26.94 -5.37
C PHE A 162 -25.52 -27.19 -6.87
N ASP A 163 -26.67 -27.72 -7.30
CA ASP A 163 -26.89 -28.15 -8.68
C ASP A 163 -27.55 -27.09 -9.57
N VAL A 164 -28.36 -26.19 -9.01
CA VAL A 164 -29.08 -25.18 -9.79
C VAL A 164 -28.12 -24.11 -10.33
N ALA A 165 -28.22 -23.80 -11.62
CA ALA A 165 -27.46 -22.71 -12.25
C ALA A 165 -27.77 -21.36 -11.55
N PRO A 166 -26.79 -20.45 -11.42
CA PRO A 166 -26.96 -19.20 -10.69
C PRO A 166 -28.19 -18.42 -11.19
N PRO A 167 -29.19 -18.14 -10.33
CA PRO A 167 -30.43 -17.56 -10.78
C PRO A 167 -30.25 -16.09 -11.20
N ASN A 168 -30.85 -15.72 -12.34
CA ASN A 168 -30.83 -14.34 -12.85
C ASN A 168 -31.80 -13.39 -12.11
N SER A 169 -32.55 -13.87 -11.12
CA SER A 169 -33.50 -13.09 -10.32
C SER A 169 -32.96 -12.83 -8.92
N VAL A 170 -33.02 -11.56 -8.48
CA VAL A 170 -32.53 -11.09 -7.17
C VAL A 170 -33.10 -11.93 -6.03
N HIS A 171 -34.41 -12.19 -6.06
CA HIS A 171 -35.09 -12.93 -4.98
C HIS A 171 -34.59 -14.37 -4.86
N ASN A 172 -34.43 -15.06 -6.00
CA ASN A 172 -33.93 -16.43 -6.02
C ASN A 172 -32.46 -16.51 -5.61
N PHE A 173 -31.67 -15.48 -5.97
CA PHE A 173 -30.28 -15.37 -5.56
C PHE A 173 -30.12 -15.17 -4.05
N VAL A 174 -30.90 -14.26 -3.45
CA VAL A 174 -30.88 -14.03 -2.00
C VAL A 174 -31.31 -15.28 -1.24
N ASN A 175 -32.34 -15.98 -1.72
CA ASN A 175 -32.78 -17.25 -1.12
C ASN A 175 -31.71 -18.34 -1.21
N LEU A 176 -31.06 -18.49 -2.37
CA LEU A 176 -29.95 -19.44 -2.56
C LEU A 176 -28.77 -19.13 -1.62
N MET A 177 -28.38 -17.86 -1.52
CA MET A 177 -27.30 -17.42 -0.62
C MET A 177 -27.65 -17.66 0.85
N ARG A 178 -28.91 -17.44 1.25
CA ARG A 178 -29.39 -17.71 2.61
C ARG A 178 -29.35 -19.21 2.91
N ASP A 179 -29.78 -20.05 1.98
CA ASP A 179 -29.74 -21.51 2.13
C ASP A 179 -28.28 -22.00 2.26
N LEU A 180 -27.35 -21.52 1.42
CA LEU A 180 -25.91 -21.83 1.52
C LEU A 180 -25.28 -21.35 2.84
N GLN A 181 -25.66 -20.17 3.33
CA GLN A 181 -25.19 -19.67 4.62
C GLN A 181 -25.73 -20.47 5.81
N ALA A 182 -26.98 -20.91 5.76
CA ALA A 182 -27.58 -21.78 6.79
C ALA A 182 -26.85 -23.12 6.84
N ILE A 183 -26.59 -23.72 5.67
CA ILE A 183 -25.79 -24.95 5.54
C ILE A 183 -24.40 -24.76 6.14
N ARG A 184 -23.68 -23.68 5.77
CA ARG A 184 -22.33 -23.41 6.28
C ARG A 184 -22.29 -23.25 7.80
N ARG A 185 -23.31 -22.62 8.41
CA ARG A 185 -23.37 -22.42 9.86
C ARG A 185 -23.65 -23.71 10.61
N ALA A 186 -24.46 -24.60 10.02
CA ALA A 186 -24.86 -25.87 10.61
C ALA A 186 -23.79 -26.96 10.49
N LEU A 187 -22.93 -26.85 9.47
CA LEU A 187 -21.73 -27.69 9.30
C LEU A 187 -20.71 -27.36 10.37
#